data_AF-A0A931M5L9-F1
#
_entry.id   AF-A0A931M5L9-F1
#
_cell.length_a   1.000
_cell.length_b   1.000
_cell.length_c   1.000
_cell.angle_alpha   90.00
_cell.angle_beta   90.00
_cell.angle_gamma   90.00
#
_symmetry.space_group_name_H-M   'P 1'
#
loop_
_entity.id
_entity.type
_entity.pdbx_description
1 polymer ?
#
loop_
_entity_poly.entity_id
_entity_poly.type
_entity_poly.pdbx_seq_one_letter_code
_entity_poly.pdbx_strand_id
1 'polypeptide(L)'
;MAWKLIKDSHYKCVVYFADGNTRTLFSIDWTHQFSKNKDPQLGLNRLRKRINFYGPKAKTAIIYMKDNGEELERYYDGIKQND
;
A
#
# COMPACT_ATOMS: atom_id res chain seq x y z
N MET A 1 13.83 3.20 -19.66
CA MET A 1 14.19 2.80 -18.27
C MET A 1 12.98 2.14 -17.65
N ALA A 2 13.17 1.03 -16.93
CA ALA A 2 12.10 0.46 -16.10
C ALA A 2 11.87 1.34 -14.87
N TRP A 3 10.63 1.38 -14.36
CA TRP A 3 10.29 2.14 -13.15
C TRP A 3 10.99 1.58 -11.90
N LYS A 4 11.17 2.44 -10.90
CA LYS A 4 11.79 2.12 -9.60
C LYS A 4 10.73 2.21 -8.50
N LEU A 5 10.33 1.05 -7.96
CA LEU A 5 9.22 0.90 -7.01
C LEU A 5 9.19 1.95 -5.88
N ILE A 6 10.29 2.06 -5.14
CA ILE A 6 10.36 2.97 -3.98
C ILE A 6 10.37 4.42 -4.44
N LYS A 7 11.13 4.77 -5.48
CA LYS A 7 11.26 6.16 -5.91
C LYS A 7 9.97 6.68 -6.51
N ASP A 8 9.33 5.85 -7.31
CA ASP A 8 8.29 6.33 -8.21
C ASP A 8 6.86 6.14 -7.68
N SER A 9 6.69 5.46 -6.53
CA SER A 9 5.40 5.25 -5.85
C SER A 9 4.83 6.50 -5.20
N HIS A 10 3.51 6.66 -5.27
CA HIS A 10 2.74 7.68 -4.55
C HIS A 10 2.40 7.28 -3.11
N TYR A 11 2.16 6.00 -2.86
CA TYR A 11 1.71 5.53 -1.56
C TYR A 11 2.67 4.50 -0.97
N LYS A 12 2.72 4.47 0.36
CA LYS A 12 3.34 3.39 1.13
C LYS A 12 2.32 2.78 2.07
N CYS A 13 2.43 1.48 2.33
CA CYS A 13 1.62 0.79 3.32
C CYS A 13 2.53 0.14 4.35
N VAL A 14 2.24 0.36 5.62
CA VAL A 14 2.92 -0.31 6.74
C VAL A 14 1.96 -1.35 7.29
N VAL A 15 2.40 -2.60 7.33
CA VAL A 15 1.61 -3.74 7.83
C VAL A 15 2.29 -4.32 9.06
N TYR A 16 1.55 -4.37 10.15
CA TYR A 16 1.89 -5.02 11.40
C TYR A 16 1.18 -6.37 11.45
N PHE A 17 1.95 -7.45 11.39
CA PHE A 17 1.44 -8.81 11.38
C PHE A 17 1.24 -9.34 12.81
N ALA A 18 0.32 -10.29 12.95
CA ALA A 18 0.00 -10.90 14.25
C ALA A 18 1.18 -11.68 14.88
N ASP A 19 2.17 -12.06 14.07
CA ASP A 19 3.41 -12.70 14.51
C ASP A 19 4.47 -11.72 15.04
N GLY A 20 4.14 -10.41 15.10
CA GLY A 20 5.05 -9.35 15.52
C GLY A 20 5.92 -8.79 14.40
N ASN A 21 5.86 -9.35 13.18
CA ASN A 21 6.62 -8.82 12.04
C ASN A 21 5.99 -7.53 11.50
N THR A 22 6.84 -6.63 11.01
CA THR A 22 6.40 -5.43 10.29
C THR A 22 6.94 -5.44 8.88
N ARG A 23 6.10 -5.08 7.90
CA ARG A 23 6.54 -4.92 6.50
C ARG A 23 6.07 -3.59 5.94
N THR A 24 6.93 -2.96 5.14
CA THR A 24 6.57 -1.78 4.36
C THR A 24 6.44 -2.16 2.89
N LEU A 25 5.30 -1.81 2.30
CA LEU A 25 4.99 -1.99 0.90
C LEU A 25 4.89 -0.63 0.22
N PHE A 26 5.20 -0.58 -1.07
CA PHE A 26 5.08 0.62 -1.88
C PHE A 26 4.09 0.35 -3.02
N SER A 27 3.31 1.36 -3.39
CA SER A 27 2.32 1.22 -4.46
C SER A 27 2.99 0.99 -5.82
N ILE A 28 2.36 0.14 -6.64
CA ILE A 28 2.76 -0.03 -8.04
C ILE A 28 1.75 0.75 -8.87
N ASP A 29 2.15 1.96 -9.27
CA ASP A 29 1.26 2.91 -9.95
C ASP A 29 1.25 2.71 -11.47
N TRP A 30 2.05 1.80 -12.02
CA TRP A 30 2.09 1.53 -13.47
C TRP A 30 1.18 0.37 -13.84
N THR A 31 0.47 0.51 -14.96
CA THR A 31 -0.29 -0.58 -15.59
C THR A 31 0.61 -1.74 -16.01
N HIS A 32 1.77 -1.44 -16.60
CA HIS A 32 2.78 -2.43 -17.03
C HIS A 32 4.21 -1.87 -16.90
N GLN A 33 5.23 -2.73 -17.08
CA GLN A 33 6.64 -2.40 -16.82
C GLN A 33 7.18 -1.17 -17.59
N PHE A 34 6.60 -0.89 -18.76
CA PHE A 34 7.05 0.15 -19.68
C PHE A 34 6.04 1.30 -19.84
N SER A 35 5.01 1.36 -18.98
CA SER A 35 4.02 2.45 -19.06
C SER A 35 4.69 3.80 -18.80
N LYS A 36 4.38 4.79 -19.64
CA LYS A 36 4.82 6.19 -19.44
C LYS A 36 3.94 6.93 -18.44
N ASN A 37 2.72 6.44 -18.21
CA ASN A 37 1.74 7.07 -17.33
C ASN A 37 1.66 6.32 -16.00
N LYS A 38 1.51 7.08 -14.93
CA LYS A 38 1.22 6.57 -13.58
C LYS A 38 -0.27 6.72 -13.31
N ASP A 39 -0.84 5.71 -12.67
CA ASP A 39 -2.19 5.71 -12.12
C ASP A 39 -2.09 5.46 -10.61
N PRO A 40 -2.11 6.52 -9.78
CA PRO A 40 -2.07 6.38 -8.33
C PRO A 40 -3.26 5.55 -7.80
N GLN A 41 -4.44 5.67 -8.40
CA GLN A 41 -5.64 4.95 -7.95
C GLN A 41 -5.48 3.43 -8.14
N LEU A 42 -4.85 3.02 -9.25
CA LEU A 42 -4.45 1.62 -9.46
C LEU A 42 -3.48 1.14 -8.38
N GLY A 43 -2.47 1.94 -8.05
CA GLY A 43 -1.50 1.63 -7.00
C GLY A 43 -2.16 1.45 -5.64
N LEU A 44 -3.05 2.36 -5.27
CA LEU A 44 -3.83 2.30 -4.03
C LEU A 44 -4.71 1.04 -3.99
N ASN A 45 -5.43 0.74 -5.08
CA ASN A 45 -6.27 -0.45 -5.18
C ASN A 45 -5.47 -1.76 -5.04
N ARG A 46 -4.22 -1.80 -5.53
CA ARG A 46 -3.32 -2.95 -5.35
C ARG A 46 -2.88 -3.11 -3.91
N LEU A 47 -2.60 -2.02 -3.18
CA LEU A 47 -2.32 -2.06 -1.75
C LEU A 47 -3.53 -2.60 -0.97
N ARG A 48 -4.73 -2.07 -1.23
CA ARG A 48 -5.98 -2.56 -0.63
C ARG A 48 -6.19 -4.06 -0.85
N LYS A 49 -6.01 -4.54 -2.08
CA LYS A 49 -6.07 -5.98 -2.41
C LYS A 49 -5.04 -6.79 -1.62
N ARG A 50 -3.84 -6.26 -1.44
CA ARG A 50 -2.78 -6.93 -0.66
C ARG A 50 -3.11 -7.00 0.83
N ILE A 51 -3.67 -5.93 1.40
CA ILE A 51 -4.15 -5.93 2.79
C ILE A 51 -5.25 -6.97 2.97
N ASN A 52 -6.24 -7.00 2.08
CA ASN A 52 -7.32 -7.99 2.11
C ASN A 52 -6.77 -9.43 1.97
N PHE A 53 -5.77 -9.65 1.11
CA PHE A 53 -5.09 -10.94 0.99
C PHE A 53 -4.41 -11.39 2.29
N TYR A 54 -3.82 -10.47 3.06
CA TYR A 54 -3.29 -10.80 4.38
C TYR A 54 -4.42 -11.07 5.39
N GLY A 55 -5.52 -10.33 5.29
CA GLY A 55 -6.71 -10.49 6.11
C GLY A 55 -6.36 -10.51 7.62
N PRO A 56 -6.82 -11.52 8.38
CA PRO A 56 -6.55 -11.63 9.82
C PRO A 56 -5.07 -11.75 10.21
N LYS A 57 -4.18 -12.08 9.27
CA LYS A 57 -2.74 -12.13 9.56
C LYS A 57 -2.16 -10.73 9.73
N ALA A 58 -2.77 -9.73 9.11
CA ALA A 58 -2.41 -8.33 9.24
C ALA A 58 -3.26 -7.69 10.34
N LYS A 59 -2.74 -7.69 11.57
CA LYS A 59 -3.41 -7.09 12.73
C LYS A 59 -3.72 -5.61 12.50
N THR A 60 -2.76 -4.90 11.90
CA THR A 60 -2.95 -3.49 11.54
C THR A 60 -2.27 -3.23 10.20
N ALA A 61 -2.95 -2.56 9.29
CA ALA A 61 -2.34 -2.03 8.09
C ALA A 61 -2.73 -0.56 7.92
N ILE A 62 -1.77 0.28 7.56
CA ILE A 62 -1.97 1.72 7.40
C ILE A 62 -1.38 2.13 6.06
N ILE A 63 -2.16 2.83 5.24
CA ILE A 63 -1.72 3.41 3.97
C ILE A 63 -1.47 4.89 4.19
N TYR A 64 -0.32 5.36 3.71
CA TYR A 64 0.08 6.76 3.75
C TYR A 64 0.37 7.30 2.36
N MET A 65 0.15 8.59 2.17
CA MET A 65 0.85 9.37 1.14
C MET A 65 2.36 9.34 1.42
N LYS A 66 3.15 9.07 0.39
CA LYS A 66 4.60 8.88 0.56
C LYS A 66 5.36 10.20 0.70
N ASP A 67 4.86 11.26 0.07
CA ASP A 67 5.48 12.58 0.01
C ASP A 67 5.39 13.35 1.34
N ASN A 68 4.22 13.42 1.95
CA ASN A 68 3.97 14.17 3.18
C ASN A 68 3.79 13.28 4.43
N GLY A 69 3.60 11.96 4.24
CA GLY A 69 3.35 11.02 5.33
C GLY A 69 1.92 11.05 5.88
N GLU A 70 0.99 11.71 5.20
CA GLU A 70 -0.42 11.76 5.57
C GLU A 70 -1.04 10.37 5.56
N GLU A 71 -1.77 10.02 6.61
CA GLU A 71 -2.50 8.78 6.70
C GLU A 71 -3.78 8.87 5.88
N LEU A 72 -3.97 7.90 4.97
CA LEU A 72 -5.13 7.84 4.09
C LEU A 72 -6.16 6.82 4.55
N GLU A 73 -5.68 5.65 4.95
CA GLU A 73 -6.55 4.52 5.31
C GLU A 73 -5.90 3.67 6.39
N ARG A 74 -6.72 3.23 7.34
CA ARG A 74 -6.33 2.30 8.39
C ARG A 74 -7.21 1.06 8.35
N TYR A 75 -6.61 -0.07 8.64
CA TYR A 75 -7.25 -1.38 8.66
C TYR A 75 -6.89 -2.11 9.95
N TYR A 76 -7.89 -2.73 10.57
CA TYR A 76 -7.71 -3.69 11.66
C TYR A 76 -8.22 -5.05 11.20
N ASP A 77 -7.39 -6.08 11.33
CA ASP A 77 -7.68 -7.45 10.89
C ASP A 77 -8.23 -7.54 9.45
N GLY A 78 -7.75 -6.65 8.57
CA GLY A 78 -8.18 -6.54 7.16
C GLY A 78 -9.45 -5.71 6.91
N ILE A 79 -10.10 -5.19 7.96
CA ILE A 79 -11.31 -4.36 7.85
C ILE A 79 -10.93 -2.88 7.91
N LYS A 80 -11.31 -2.13 6.88
CA LYS A 80 -11.09 -0.68 6.81
C LYS A 80 -11.84 -0.01 7.96
N GLN A 81 -11.13 0.81 8.71
CA GLN A 81 -11.72 1.73 9.67
C GLN A 81 -12.09 3.00 8.92
N ASN A 82 -13.35 3.42 9.08
CA ASN A 82 -13.75 4.76 8.72
C ASN A 82 -13.64 5.57 10.02
N ASP A 83 -12.74 6.54 10.06
CA ASP A 83 -12.83 7.63 11.05
C ASP A 83 -14.10 8.47 10.77
#